data_AF-A0A7W3LMT3-F1
#
_entry.id   AF-A0A7W3LMT3-F1
#
_cell.length_a   1.000
_cell.length_b   1.000
_cell.length_c   1.000
_cell.angle_alpha   90.00
_cell.angle_beta   90.00
_cell.angle_gamma   90.00
#
_symmetry.space_group_name_H-M   'P 1'
#
loop_
_entity.id
_entity.type
_entity.pdbx_description
1 polymer ?
#
loop_
_entity_poly.entity_id
_entity_poly.type
_entity_poly.pdbx_seq_one_letter_code
_entity_poly.pdbx_strand_id
1 'polypeptide(L)' 'MRLADRVAVDTGWAGPELTASVGRALPAGRWGRPDDVANLVRWLVSDDAAWITGQVIDSEGGFRCWIM' A
#
# COMPACT_ATOMS: atom_id res chain seq x y z
N MET A 1 6.57 -19.46 3.81
CA MET A 1 5.98 -18.12 3.61
C MET A 1 5.47 -18.06 2.18
N ARG A 2 4.16 -18.02 1.97
CA ARG A 2 3.54 -18.09 0.64
C ARG A 2 3.42 -16.69 0.06
N LEU A 3 3.37 -16.58 -1.28
CA LEU A 3 3.30 -15.31 -2.01
C LEU A 3 2.09 -14.43 -1.61
N ALA A 4 1.00 -15.06 -1.15
CA ALA A 4 -0.20 -14.40 -0.63
C ALA A 4 0.03 -13.62 0.69
N ASP A 5 1.11 -13.91 1.41
CA ASP A 5 1.46 -13.25 2.68
C ASP A 5 2.19 -11.90 2.47
N ARG A 6 2.38 -11.45 1.21
CA ARG A 6 3.22 -10.30 0.83
C ARG A 6 2.48 -9.21 0.06
N VAL A 7 1.20 -9.00 0.33
CA VAL A 7 0.44 -7.89 -0.27
C VAL A 7 0.52 -6.68 0.65
N ALA A 8 0.98 -5.53 0.13
CA ALA A 8 1.04 -4.27 0.89
C ALA A 8 -0.35 -3.66 1.17
N VAL A 9 -1.41 -4.23 0.56
CA VAL A 9 -2.79 -3.80 0.69
C VAL A 9 -3.63 -4.98 1.20
N ASP A 10 -4.43 -4.72 2.23
CA ASP A 10 -5.40 -5.67 2.75
C ASP A 10 -6.57 -5.85 1.77
N THR A 11 -6.73 -7.08 1.28
CA THR A 11 -7.83 -7.49 0.38
C THR A 11 -8.97 -8.20 1.13
N GLY A 12 -8.92 -8.23 2.47
CA GLY A 12 -9.93 -8.85 3.33
C GLY A 12 -9.72 -10.34 3.56
N TRP A 13 -8.61 -10.93 3.10
CA TRP A 13 -8.30 -12.34 3.31
C TRP A 13 -7.73 -12.64 4.70
N ALA A 14 -7.11 -11.63 5.33
CA ALA A 14 -6.34 -11.79 6.56
C ALA A 14 -7.24 -11.77 7.81
N GLY A 15 -6.90 -12.59 8.80
CA GLY A 15 -7.51 -12.53 10.12
C GLY A 15 -7.08 -11.29 10.92
N PRO A 16 -7.80 -10.96 12.02
CA PRO A 16 -7.53 -9.76 12.82
C PRO A 16 -6.13 -9.77 13.46
N GLU A 17 -5.61 -10.95 13.82
CA GLU A 17 -4.26 -11.08 14.37
C GLU A 17 -3.17 -10.66 13.38
N LEU A 18 -3.25 -11.15 12.14
CA LEU A 18 -2.32 -10.79 11.07
C LEU A 18 -2.45 -9.32 10.69
N THR A 19 -3.67 -8.80 10.65
CA THR A 19 -3.92 -7.38 10.39
C THR A 19 -3.24 -6.49 11.43
N ALA A 20 -3.36 -6.84 12.71
CA ALA A 20 -2.74 -6.10 13.79
C ALA A 20 -1.20 -6.23 13.77
N SER A 21 -0.66 -7.39 13.41
CA SER A 21 0.80 -7.59 13.35
C SER A 21 1.43 -6.80 12.20
N VAL A 22 0.81 -6.79 11.02
CA VAL A 22 1.25 -5.98 9.88
C VAL A 22 1.13 -4.49 10.19
N GLY A 23 0.04 -4.06 10.82
CA GLY A 23 -0.13 -2.67 11.24
C GLY A 23 1.00 -2.17 12.15
N ARG A 24 1.47 -2.99 13.10
CA ARG A 24 2.60 -2.65 13.98
C ARG A 24 3.95 -2.57 13.27
N ALA A 25 4.11 -3.32 12.17
CA ALA A 25 5.35 -3.33 11.39
C ALA A 25 5.43 -2.14 10.42
N LEU A 26 4.30 -1.58 10.01
CA LEU A 26 4.23 -0.46 9.08
C LEU A 26 4.39 0.89 9.79
N PRO A 27 5.12 1.86 9.21
CA PRO A 27 5.28 3.20 9.81
C PRO A 27 3.96 3.93 10.07
N ALA A 28 2.96 3.69 9.23
CA ALA A 28 1.64 4.29 9.36
C ALA A 28 0.77 3.65 10.47
N GLY A 29 1.24 2.61 11.14
CA GLY A 29 0.48 1.91 12.18
C GLY A 29 -0.72 1.11 11.68
N ARG A 30 -0.88 0.95 10.36
CA ARG A 30 -2.00 0.27 9.71
C ARG A 30 -1.56 -0.41 8.42
N TRP A 31 -2.25 -1.49 8.05
CA TRP A 31 -2.15 -2.05 6.70
C TRP A 31 -2.75 -1.06 5.68
N GLY A 32 -2.15 -1.00 4.49
CA GLY A 32 -2.73 -0.33 3.33
C GLY A 32 -4.13 -0.87 3.02
N ARG A 33 -5.00 0.01 2.54
CA ARG A 33 -6.38 -0.26 2.11
C ARG A 33 -6.50 -0.06 0.61
N PRO A 34 -7.49 -0.69 -0.06
CA PRO A 34 -7.74 -0.47 -1.49
C PRO A 34 -7.91 1.02 -1.85
N ASP A 35 -8.47 1.82 -0.94
CA ASP A 35 -8.63 3.25 -1.13
C ASP A 35 -7.29 4.01 -1.25
N ASP A 36 -6.20 3.51 -0.63
CA ASP A 36 -4.91 4.19 -0.68
C ASP A 36 -4.34 4.21 -2.11
N VAL A 37 -4.40 3.07 -2.81
CA VAL A 37 -3.99 2.99 -4.23
C VAL A 37 -4.99 3.71 -5.14
N ALA A 38 -6.29 3.63 -4.84
CA ALA A 38 -7.31 4.35 -5.61
C ALA A 38 -7.11 5.87 -5.57
N ASN A 39 -6.72 6.42 -4.41
CA ASN A 39 -6.42 7.84 -4.26
C ASN A 39 -5.16 8.25 -5.06
N LEU A 40 -4.12 7.42 -5.09
CA LEU A 40 -2.95 7.68 -5.95
C LEU A 40 -3.35 7.71 -7.42
N VAL A 41 -4.12 6.71 -7.87
CA VAL A 41 -4.61 6.65 -9.26
C VAL A 41 -5.46 7.89 -9.59
N ARG A 42 -6.37 8.28 -8.69
CA ARG A 42 -7.19 9.48 -8.85
C ARG A 42 -6.34 10.74 -9.05
N TRP A 43 -5.26 10.90 -8.28
CA TRP A 43 -4.35 12.03 -8.45
C TRP A 43 -3.59 11.94 -9.77
N LEU A 44 -3.09 10.76 -10.16
CA LEU A 44 -2.36 10.56 -11.41
C LEU A 44 -3.19 10.87 -12.66
N VAL A 45 -4.51 10.68 -12.62
CA VAL A 45 -5.41 11.01 -13.74
C VAL A 45 -5.94 12.45 -13.70
N SER A 46 -5.53 13.25 -12.72
CA SER A 46 -5.92 14.66 -12.58
C SER A 46 -4.96 15.60 -13.29
N ASP A 47 -5.40 16.84 -13.53
CA ASP A 47 -4.56 17.89 -14.14
C ASP A 47 -3.32 18.22 -13.28
N ASP A 48 -3.38 17.99 -11.97
CA ASP A 48 -2.26 18.24 -11.04
C ASP A 48 -1.05 17.35 -11.33
N ALA A 49 -1.26 16.19 -11.95
CA ALA A 49 -0.20 15.23 -12.31
C ALA A 49 0.27 15.36 -13.77
N ALA A 50 -0.18 16.36 -14.52
CA ALA A 50 -0.01 16.44 -15.98
C ALA A 50 1.46 16.41 -16.47
N TRP A 51 2.43 16.77 -15.63
CA TRP A 51 3.85 16.76 -15.98
C TRP A 51 4.57 15.45 -15.62
N ILE A 52 3.88 14.49 -15.01
CA ILE A 52 4.49 13.24 -14.52
C ILE A 52 4.28 12.13 -15.54
N THR A 53 5.38 11.59 -16.06
CA THR A 53 5.36 10.44 -16.98
C THR A 53 6.60 9.57 -16.80
N GLY A 54 6.46 8.28 -17.16
CA GLY A 54 7.56 7.30 -17.09
C GLY A 54 8.03 6.94 -15.68
N GLN A 55 7.27 7.30 -14.64
CA GLN A 55 7.63 7.03 -13.25
C GLN A 55 6.99 5.74 -12.74
N VAL A 56 7.70 5.04 -11.86
CA VAL A 56 7.16 3.98 -11.01
C VAL A 56 6.92 4.59 -9.63
N ILE A 57 5.68 4.58 -9.17
CA ILE A 57 5.28 5.17 -7.88
C ILE A 57 4.69 4.08 -6.99
N ASP A 58 5.23 3.96 -5.79
CA ASP A 58 4.88 2.90 -4.86
C ASP A 58 3.84 3.33 -3.83
N SER A 59 2.61 2.82 -4.01
CA SER A 59 1.51 3.00 -3.07
C SER A 59 1.50 1.92 -1.99
N GLU A 60 2.58 1.81 -1.22
CA GLU A 60 2.78 0.70 -0.28
C GLU A 60 2.99 1.12 1.19
N GLY A 61 2.82 2.41 1.51
CA GLY A 61 2.92 2.91 2.89
C GLY A 61 4.30 2.70 3.54
N GLY A 62 5.36 2.56 2.74
CA GLY A 62 6.73 2.32 3.21
C GLY A 62 7.14 0.85 3.31
N PHE A 63 6.30 -0.10 2.86
CA PHE A 63 6.57 -1.53 2.97
C PHE A 63 7.98 -1.94 2.46
N ARG A 64 8.41 -1.49 1.28
CA ARG A 64 9.76 -1.81 0.76
C ARG A 64 10.92 -1.22 1.55
N CYS A 65 10.78 -0.03 2.12
CA CYS A 65 11.88 0.66 2.81
C CYS A 65 12.00 0.25 4.29
N TRP A 66 10.92 -0.26 4.88
CA TRP A 66 10.82 -0.45 6.33
C TRP A 66 10.61 -1.90 6.77
N ILE A 67 10.04 -2.74 5.90
CA ILE A 67 9.70 -4.14 6.24
C ILE A 67 10.54 -5.14 5.43
N MET A 68 10.85 -4.83 4.18
CA MET A 68 11.78 -5.63 3.37
C MET A 68 13.21 -5.16 3.54
#